data_AF-A0A3M7BCM6-F1
#
_entry.id   AF-A0A3M7BCM6-F1
#
_cell.length_a   1.000
_cell.length_b   1.000
_cell.length_c   1.000
_cell.angle_alpha   90.00
_cell.angle_beta   90.00
_cell.angle_gamma   90.00
#
_symmetry.space_group_name_H-M   'P 1'
#
loop_
_entity.id
_entity.type
_entity.pdbx_description
1 polymer ?
#
loop_
_entity_poly.entity_id
_entity_poly.type
_entity_poly.pdbx_seq_one_letter_code
_entity_poly.pdbx_strand_id
1 'polypeptide(L)'
;MEHHHDERDAEMGEDDGGFTMDFRIEVVDDIEAQVEEMMRLGALGYFKEARQVSQSIAPVHQQKFEVVFEQLRLMLEQGAYPDLIARAKSYPEDR
;
A
#
# COMPACT_ATOMS: atom_id res chain seq x y z
N MET A 1 -53.88 -34.12 25.01
CA MET A 1 -54.25 -32.71 25.30
C MET A 1 -53.00 -32.02 25.77
N GLU A 2 -52.57 -31.03 25.00
CA GLU A 2 -51.45 -30.13 25.29
C GLU A 2 -51.65 -29.43 26.63
N HIS A 3 -50.54 -29.08 27.29
CA HIS A 3 -50.38 -27.77 27.93
C HIS A 3 -48.89 -27.45 28.03
N HIS A 4 -48.45 -26.59 27.11
CA HIS A 4 -47.28 -25.73 27.25
C HIS A 4 -47.58 -24.67 28.30
N HIS A 5 -46.68 -24.45 29.26
CA HIS A 5 -45.99 -23.18 29.53
C HIS A 5 -45.10 -23.41 30.74
N ASP A 6 -43.79 -23.29 30.57
CA ASP A 6 -42.89 -23.16 31.71
C ASP A 6 -42.00 -21.95 31.41
N GLU A 7 -42.38 -20.84 32.01
CA GLU A 7 -41.61 -19.62 32.13
C GLU A 7 -40.27 -19.99 32.78
N ARG A 8 -39.20 -19.90 31.99
CA ARG A 8 -37.86 -19.75 32.56
C ARG A 8 -37.26 -18.51 31.95
N ASP A 9 -37.56 -17.39 32.60
CA ASP A 9 -36.69 -16.22 32.61
C ASP A 9 -35.30 -16.69 33.07
N ALA A 10 -34.43 -16.92 32.10
CA ALA A 10 -33.01 -17.03 32.38
C ALA A 10 -32.49 -15.59 32.48
N GLU A 11 -32.41 -15.10 33.72
CA GLU A 11 -31.50 -14.01 34.07
C GLU A 11 -30.13 -14.33 33.45
N MET A 12 -29.73 -13.58 32.43
CA MET A 12 -28.36 -13.60 31.96
C MET A 12 -27.51 -12.88 33.00
N GLY A 13 -27.04 -13.65 33.97
CA GLY A 13 -26.05 -13.22 34.94
C GLY A 13 -24.79 -12.76 34.22
N GLU A 14 -24.37 -11.55 34.56
CA GLU A 14 -23.08 -10.95 34.23
C GLU A 14 -21.94 -11.86 34.75
N ASP A 15 -21.02 -12.28 33.87
CA ASP A 15 -19.55 -12.08 33.99
C ASP A 15 -18.81 -12.97 32.98
N ASP A 16 -18.99 -12.67 31.70
CA ASP A 16 -18.19 -13.24 30.63
C ASP A 16 -16.88 -12.43 30.60
N GLY A 17 -15.91 -12.85 31.41
CA GLY A 17 -14.54 -12.31 31.47
C GLY A 17 -13.74 -12.44 30.17
N GLY A 18 -14.32 -11.99 29.05
CA GLY A 18 -13.72 -11.94 27.74
C GLY A 18 -12.67 -10.86 27.68
N PHE A 19 -11.40 -11.27 27.74
CA PHE A 19 -10.27 -10.40 27.44
C PHE A 19 -10.32 -10.02 25.96
N THR A 20 -10.64 -8.76 25.67
CA THR A 20 -10.58 -8.20 24.31
C THR A 20 -9.15 -7.72 24.06
N MET A 21 -8.45 -8.34 23.10
CA MET A 21 -7.11 -7.93 22.69
C MET A 21 -7.20 -7.05 21.45
N ASP A 22 -6.95 -5.75 21.63
CA ASP A 22 -6.86 -4.80 20.53
C ASP A 22 -5.47 -4.87 19.89
N PHE A 23 -5.39 -5.37 18.66
CA PHE A 23 -4.17 -5.32 17.87
C PHE A 23 -4.16 -4.08 16.99
N ARG A 24 -3.12 -3.25 17.13
CA ARG A 24 -2.82 -2.17 16.18
C ARG A 24 -1.63 -2.59 15.34
N ILE A 25 -1.84 -2.77 14.05
CA ILE A 25 -0.76 -3.00 13.08
C ILE A 25 -0.34 -1.63 12.56
N GLU A 26 0.83 -1.18 12.99
CA GLU A 26 1.47 0.02 12.45
C GLU A 26 2.31 -0.41 11.23
N VAL A 27 1.82 -0.08 10.04
CA VAL A 27 2.60 -0.22 8.82
C VAL A 27 3.55 0.98 8.77
N VAL A 28 4.83 0.72 9.02
CA VAL A 28 5.88 1.73 8.83
C VAL A 28 6.27 1.69 7.35
N ASP A 29 6.02 2.78 6.64
CA ASP A 29 6.43 2.93 5.24
C ASP A 29 7.97 3.04 5.19
N ASP A 30 8.63 1.91 4.96
CA ASP A 30 10.07 1.89 4.64
C ASP A 30 10.28 2.16 3.15
N ILE A 31 10.21 3.45 2.82
CA ILE A 31 10.36 3.95 1.45
C ILE A 31 11.76 3.66 0.92
N GLU A 32 12.76 3.71 1.79
CA GLU A 32 14.17 3.49 1.40
C GLU A 32 14.33 2.06 0.88
N ALA A 33 13.84 1.06 1.63
CA ALA A 33 13.83 -0.33 1.19
C ALA A 33 13.02 -0.54 -0.12
N GLN A 34 11.88 0.14 -0.28
CA GLN A 34 11.08 0.05 -1.50
C GLN A 34 11.82 0.63 -2.72
N VAL A 35 12.51 1.76 -2.55
CA VAL A 35 13.32 2.40 -3.59
C VAL A 35 14.53 1.54 -3.94
N GLU A 36 15.24 1.00 -2.95
CA GLU A 36 16.37 0.09 -3.17
C GLU A 36 15.93 -1.16 -3.95
N GLU A 37 14.78 -1.73 -3.61
CA GLU A 37 14.25 -2.91 -4.32
C GLU A 37 13.85 -2.56 -5.75
N MET A 38 13.26 -1.39 -6.00
CA MET A 38 13.01 -0.91 -7.36
C MET A 38 14.30 -0.82 -8.19
N MET A 39 15.36 -0.24 -7.62
CA MET A 39 16.66 -0.13 -8.26
C MET A 39 17.25 -1.50 -8.58
N ARG A 40 17.19 -2.43 -7.61
CA ARG A 40 17.69 -3.80 -7.76
C ARG A 40 16.97 -4.54 -8.89
N LEU A 41 15.64 -4.45 -8.93
CA LEU A 41 14.82 -5.08 -9.97
C LEU A 41 15.07 -4.45 -11.35
N GLY A 42 15.20 -3.13 -11.42
CA GLY A 42 15.57 -2.40 -12.65
C GLY A 42 16.91 -2.87 -13.21
N ALA A 43 17.94 -2.92 -12.37
CA ALA A 43 19.27 -3.38 -12.76
C ALA A 43 19.30 -4.84 -13.27
N LEU A 44 18.37 -5.67 -12.81
CA LEU A 44 18.21 -7.06 -13.26
C LEU A 44 17.31 -7.20 -14.49
N GLY A 45 16.71 -6.12 -14.98
CA GLY A 45 15.77 -6.12 -16.10
C GLY A 45 14.36 -6.61 -15.74
N TYR A 46 14.05 -6.78 -14.44
CA TYR A 46 12.72 -7.14 -13.94
C TYR A 46 11.81 -5.90 -13.84
N PHE A 47 11.59 -5.27 -14.99
CA PHE A 47 10.91 -3.99 -15.10
C PHE A 47 9.44 -4.03 -14.67
N LYS A 48 8.77 -5.17 -14.87
CA LYS A 48 7.37 -5.35 -14.46
C LYS A 48 7.26 -5.35 -12.94
N GLU A 49 8.15 -6.08 -12.28
CA GLU A 49 8.25 -6.20 -10.84
C GLU A 49 8.67 -4.85 -10.23
N ALA A 50 9.67 -4.18 -10.81
CA ALA A 50 10.06 -2.83 -10.40
C ALA A 50 8.89 -1.83 -10.45
N ARG A 51 8.05 -1.92 -11.49
CA ARG A 51 6.83 -1.11 -11.60
C ARG A 51 5.78 -1.47 -10.54
N GLN A 52 5.64 -2.74 -10.18
CA GLN A 52 4.74 -3.16 -9.12
C GLN A 52 5.17 -2.61 -7.76
N VAL A 53 6.47 -2.65 -7.45
CA VAL A 53 7.01 -2.03 -6.22
C VAL A 53 6.77 -0.53 -6.23
N SER A 54 7.01 0.15 -7.36
CA SER A 54 6.70 1.57 -7.50
C SER A 54 5.22 1.91 -7.23
N GLN A 55 4.30 1.03 -7.58
CA GLN A 55 2.86 1.22 -7.41
C GLN A 55 2.40 0.91 -5.98
N SER A 56 3.17 0.14 -5.20
CA SER A 56 2.86 -0.18 -3.81
C SER A 56 3.36 0.87 -2.81
N ILE A 57 4.23 1.80 -3.23
CA ILE A 57 4.66 2.94 -2.41
C ILE A 57 3.43 3.79 -2.03
N ALA A 58 3.30 4.08 -0.74
CA ALA A 58 2.17 4.83 -0.20
C ALA A 58 1.97 6.18 -0.92
N PRO A 59 0.72 6.64 -1.15
CA PRO A 59 0.45 7.86 -1.92
C PRO A 59 1.17 9.11 -1.40
N VAL A 60 1.36 9.21 -0.08
CA VAL A 60 2.08 10.32 0.58
C VAL A 60 3.56 10.39 0.18
N HIS A 61 4.12 9.30 -0.35
CA HIS A 61 5.53 9.19 -0.74
C HIS A 61 5.74 9.21 -2.26
N GLN A 62 4.68 9.14 -3.06
CA GLN A 62 4.76 9.12 -4.53
C GLN A 62 5.40 10.36 -5.15
N GLN A 63 5.38 11.49 -4.44
CA GLN A 63 6.01 12.75 -4.88
C GLN A 63 7.39 12.99 -4.27
N LYS A 64 7.91 12.06 -3.45
CA LYS A 64 9.29 12.16 -2.96
C LYS A 64 10.25 12.06 -4.14
N PHE A 65 11.31 12.87 -4.07
CA PHE A 65 12.31 12.96 -5.13
C PHE A 65 12.88 11.60 -5.55
N GLU A 66 13.30 10.78 -4.59
CA GLU A 66 13.90 9.45 -4.83
C GLU A 66 12.96 8.53 -5.60
N VAL A 67 11.67 8.51 -5.24
CA VAL A 67 10.64 7.71 -5.89
C VAL A 67 10.41 8.18 -7.33
N VAL A 68 10.25 9.49 -7.52
CA VAL A 68 10.03 10.07 -8.85
C VAL A 68 11.25 9.86 -9.74
N PHE A 69 12.45 10.04 -9.20
CA PHE A 69 13.70 9.84 -9.92
C PHE A 69 13.84 8.40 -10.41
N GLU A 70 13.66 7.41 -9.53
CA GLU A 70 13.79 6.01 -9.92
C GLU A 70 12.68 5.55 -10.87
N GLN A 71 11.46 6.08 -10.75
CA GLN A 71 10.41 5.85 -11.75
C GLN A 71 10.83 6.34 -13.14
N LEU A 72 11.37 7.56 -13.24
CA LEU A 72 11.83 8.13 -14.52
C LEU A 72 13.00 7.34 -15.09
N ARG A 73 13.94 6.92 -14.24
CA ARG A 73 15.06 6.07 -14.63
C ARG A 73 14.60 4.73 -15.21
N LEU A 74 13.66 4.04 -14.54
CA LEU A 74 13.09 2.79 -15.04
C LEU A 74 12.40 2.97 -16.40
N MET A 75 11.71 4.09 -16.61
CA MET A 75 11.09 4.41 -17.91
C MET A 75 12.15 4.65 -19.00
N LEU A 76 13.28 5.29 -18.67
CA LEU A 76 14.41 5.46 -19.59
C LEU A 76 15.04 4.12 -19.97
N GLU A 77 15.31 3.27 -18.99
CA GLU A 77 15.92 1.95 -19.19
C GLU A 77 15.03 1.01 -20.04
N GLN A 78 13.71 1.19 -19.99
CA GLN A 78 12.74 0.47 -20.82
C GLN A 78 12.54 1.08 -22.22
N GLY A 79 13.15 2.23 -22.51
CA GLY A 79 12.95 2.95 -23.77
C GLY A 79 11.56 3.59 -23.92
N ALA A 80 10.88 3.90 -22.81
CA ALA A 80 9.55 4.51 -22.79
C ALA A 80 9.60 6.05 -23.04
N TYR A 81 10.30 6.47 -24.09
CA TYR A 81 10.49 7.89 -24.44
C TYR A 81 9.19 8.68 -24.66
N PRO A 82 8.14 8.14 -25.32
CA PRO A 82 6.88 8.86 -25.46
C PRO A 82 6.24 9.21 -24.12
N ASP A 83 6.27 8.28 -23.16
CA ASP A 83 5.68 8.46 -21.83
C ASP A 83 6.48 9.48 -21.01
N LEU A 84 7.81 9.48 -21.13
CA LEU A 84 8.68 10.48 -20.54
C LEU A 84 8.39 11.89 -21.08
N ILE A 85 8.24 12.03 -22.40
CA ILE A 85 7.90 13.30 -23.04
C ILE A 85 6.53 13.79 -22.58
N ALA A 86 5.54 12.90 -22.50
CA ALA A 86 4.21 13.25 -21.99
C ALA A 86 4.25 13.73 -20.53
N ARG A 87 5.01 13.02 -19.69
CA ARG A 87 5.18 13.39 -18.28
C ARG A 87 5.87 14.74 -18.12
N ALA A 88 6.91 15.04 -18.91
CA ALA A 88 7.57 16.35 -18.90
C ALA A 88 6.60 17.49 -19.25
N LYS A 89 5.75 17.31 -20.26
CA LYS A 89 4.74 18.31 -20.67
C LYS A 89 3.62 18.55 -19.66
N SER A 90 3.39 17.59 -18.75
CA SER A 90 2.38 17.74 -17.70
C SER A 90 2.86 18.56 -16.49
N TYR A 91 4.17 18.80 -16.36
CA TYR A 91 4.66 19.74 -15.36
C TYR A 91 4.32 21.16 -15.81
N PRO A 92 3.69 21.97 -14.93
CA PRO A 92 3.54 23.38 -15.22
C PRO A 92 4.94 23.97 -15.42
N GLU A 93 5.18 24.60 -16.57
CA GLU A 93 6.36 25.44 -16.71
C GLU A 93 6.23 26.56 -15.68
N ASP A 94 7.23 26.68 -14.81
CA ASP A 94 7.34 27.83 -13.91
C ASP A 94 7.20 29.10 -14.74
N ARG A 95 6.13 29.85 -14.50
CA ARG A 95 5.89 31.18 -15.06
C ARG A 95 6.63 32.24 -14.26
#